data_AF-A0AB74HIB6-F1
#
_entry.id   AF-A0AB74HIB6-F1
#
_cell.length_a   1.000
_cell.length_b   1.000
_cell.length_c   1.000
_cell.angle_alpha   90.00
_cell.angle_beta   90.00
_cell.angle_gamma   90.00
#
_symmetry.space_group_name_H-M   'P 1'
#
loop_
_entity.id
_entity.type
_entity.pdbx_description
1 polymer ?
#
loop_
_entity_poly.entity_id
_entity_poly.type
_entity_poly.pdbx_seq_one_letter_code
_entity_poly.pdbx_strand_id
1 'polypeptide(L)' 'MDDSTPILHAEVVQAVSKAGKPYECIEISLGEISVGRVFPSPLEMTTIKPL' A
#
# COMPACT_ATOMS: atom_id res chain seq x y z
N MET A 1 1.28 -21.35 23.84
CA MET A 1 0.68 -21.14 22.52
C MET A 1 1.17 -19.78 22.08
N ASP A 2 2.06 -19.73 21.09
CA ASP A 2 2.38 -18.47 20.44
C ASP A 2 1.16 -18.10 19.60
N ASP A 3 0.39 -17.13 20.09
CA ASP A 3 -0.73 -16.51 19.38
C ASP A 3 -0.19 -15.63 18.24
N SER A 4 0.59 -16.23 17.34
CA SER A 4 1.16 -15.56 16.17
C SER A 4 0.11 -15.48 15.05
N THR A 5 -1.10 -15.05 15.42
CA THR A 5 -2.09 -14.63 14.44
C THR A 5 -1.51 -13.38 13.77
N PRO A 6 -1.28 -13.40 12.45
CA PRO A 6 -0.65 -12.28 11.79
C PRO A 6 -1.57 -11.05 11.88
N ILE A 7 -1.04 -9.95 12.43
CA ILE A 7 -1.80 -8.70 12.56
C ILE A 7 -1.76 -7.98 11.21
N LEU A 8 -2.95 -7.63 10.72
CA LEU A 8 -3.11 -6.80 9.53
C LEU A 8 -2.95 -5.32 9.93
N HIS A 9 -1.95 -4.65 9.37
CA HIS A 9 -1.74 -3.21 9.53
C HIS A 9 -2.11 -2.49 8.23
N ALA A 10 -2.67 -1.29 8.38
CA ALA A 10 -3.05 -0.42 7.27
C ALA A 10 -2.62 1.01 7.58
N GLU A 11 -1.83 1.62 6.71
CA GLU A 11 -1.30 2.96 6.89
C GLU A 11 -1.51 3.81 5.62
N VAL A 12 -1.86 5.09 5.79
CA VAL A 12 -1.93 6.03 4.68
C VAL A 12 -0.51 6.49 4.35
N VAL A 13 -0.07 6.21 3.13
CA VAL A 13 1.26 6.57 2.64
C VAL A 13 1.15 7.48 1.42
N GLN A 14 2.08 8.43 1.33
CA GLN A 14 2.26 9.29 0.16
C GLN A 14 3.33 8.72 -0.76
N ALA A 15 3.05 8.67 -2.05
CA ALA A 15 3.96 8.17 -3.06
C ALA A 15 3.94 9.02 -4.33
N VAL A 16 4.91 8.79 -5.22
CA VAL A 16 5.04 9.52 -6.49
C VAL A 16 4.84 8.56 -7.65
N SER A 17 3.89 8.87 -8.53
CA SER A 17 3.59 8.09 -9.73
C SER A 17 4.74 8.12 -10.75
N LYS A 18 4.70 7.23 -11.74
CA LYS A 18 5.60 7.26 -12.91
C LYS A 18 5.53 8.58 -13.68
N ALA A 19 4.38 9.26 -13.64
CA ALA A 19 4.19 10.57 -14.24
C ALA A 19 4.68 11.73 -13.34
N GLY A 20 5.32 11.44 -12.20
CA GLY A 20 5.83 12.45 -11.26
C GLY A 20 4.75 13.12 -10.39
N LYS A 21 3.48 12.68 -10.49
CA LYS A 21 2.39 13.23 -9.66
C LYS A 21 2.34 12.55 -8.29
N PRO A 22 2.23 13.32 -7.19
CA PRO A 22 2.01 12.75 -5.87
C PRO A 22 0.62 12.10 -5.79
N TYR A 23 0.51 11.03 -5.02
CA TYR A 23 -0.76 10.38 -4.71
C TYR A 23 -0.70 9.76 -3.30
N GLU A 24 -1.89 9.54 -2.73
CA GLU A 24 -2.06 8.83 -1.47
C GLU A 24 -2.63 7.44 -1.74
N CYS A 25 -2.13 6.46 -0.99
CA CYS A 25 -2.68 5.12 -0.97
C CYS A 25 -2.60 4.54 0.44
N ILE A 26 -3.35 3.49 0.69
CA ILE A 26 -3.29 2.75 1.95
C ILE A 26 -2.38 1.55 1.71
N GLU A 27 -1.21 1.52 2.35
CA GLU A 27 -0.33 0.35 2.35
C GLU A 27 -0.84 -0.66 3.37
N ILE A 28 -0.94 -1.91 2.95
CA ILE A 28 -1.41 -3.03 3.77
C ILE A 28 -0.23 -3.96 4.03
N SER A 29 0.05 -4.23 5.30
CA SER A 29 1.06 -5.20 5.71
C SER A 29 0.51 -6.26 6.64
N LEU A 30 1.12 -7.43 6.62
CA LEU A 30 0.86 -8.54 7.52
C LEU A 30 2.10 -8.76 8.37
N GLY A 31 2.10 -8.22 9.59
CA GLY A 31 3.33 -7.98 10.35
C GLY A 31 4.26 -7.02 9.60
N GLU A 32 5.50 -7.42 9.37
CA GLU A 32 6.52 -6.61 8.66
C GLU A 32 6.49 -6.78 7.13
N ILE A 33 5.61 -7.65 6.61
CA ILE A 33 5.56 -7.96 5.17
C ILE A 33 4.51 -7.06 4.51
N SER A 34 4.92 -6.21 3.58
CA SER A 34 3.98 -5.48 2.71
C SER A 34 3.29 -6.45 1.75
N VAL A 35 1.96 -6.46 1.76
CA VAL A 35 1.13 -7.40 0.98
C VAL A 35 0.32 -6.71 -0.12
N GLY A 36 0.21 -5.39 -0.09
CA GLY A 36 -0.48 -4.66 -1.15
C GLY A 36 -0.80 -3.21 -0.82
N ARG A 37 -1.48 -2.56 -1.77
CA ARG A 37 -1.93 -1.17 -1.63
C ARG A 37 -3.38 -1.03 -2.08
N VAL A 38 -4.15 -0.23 -1.34
CA VAL A 38 -5.52 0.16 -1.69
C VAL A 38 -5.51 1.63 -2.12
N PHE A 39 -6.16 1.91 -3.24
CA PHE A 39 -6.22 3.25 -3.82
C PHE A 39 -7.64 3.80 -3.65
N PRO A 40 -7.83 4.84 -2.80
CA PRO A 40 -9.17 5.36 -2.49
C PRO A 40 -9.83 6.09 -3.67
N SER A 41 -9.02 6.56 -4.63
CA SER A 41 -9.48 7.08 -5.91
C SER A 41 -9.02 6.16 -7.05
N PRO A 42 -9.80 6.02 -8.15
CA PRO A 42 -9.33 5.34 -9.34
C PRO A 42 -8.02 5.98 -9.82
N LEU A 43 -6.93 5.26 -9.63
CA LEU A 43 -5.63 5.62 -10.18
C LEU A 43 -5.45 4.85 -11.48
N GLU A 44 -5.06 5.54 -12.54
CA GLU A 44 -4.68 4.85 -13.76
C GLU A 44 -3.47 3.94 -13.45
N MET A 45 -3.68 2.62 -13.56
CA MET A 45 -2.69 1.59 -13.20
C MET A 45 -1.34 1.79 -13.91
N THR A 46 -1.34 2.41 -15.09
CA THR A 46 -0.14 2.80 -15.86
C THR A 46 0.78 3.76 -15.11
N THR A 47 0.23 4.50 -14.13
CA THR A 47 0.94 5.52 -13.38
C THR A 47 1.61 4.99 -12.11
N ILE A 48 1.33 3.76 -11.68
CA ILE A 48 1.88 3.21 -10.43
C ILE A 48 3.18 2.42 -10.72
N LYS A 49 4.17 2.51 -9.83
CA LYS A 49 5.34 1.62 -9.83
C LYS A 49 5.00 0.32 -9.09
N PRO A 50 5.32 -0.86 -9.63
CA PRO A 50 5.17 -2.11 -8.87
C PRO A 50 5.94 -2.03 -7.55
N LEU A 51 5.41 -2.69 -6.53
CA LEU A 51 6.08 -2.91 -5.25
C LEU A 51 7.44 -3.59 -5.46
#